data_AF-A0A7V3G7P1-F1
#
_entry.id   AF-A0A7V3G7P1-F1
#
_cell.length_a   1.000
_cell.length_b   1.000
_cell.length_c   1.000
_cell.angle_alpha   90.00
_cell.angle_beta   90.00
_cell.angle_gamma   90.00
#
_symmetry.space_group_name_H-M   'P 1'
#
loop_
_entity.id
_entity.type
_entity.pdbx_description
1 polymer ?
#
loop_
_entity_poly.entity_id
_entity_poly.type
_entity_poly.pdbx_seq_one_letter_code
_entity_poly.pdbx_strand_id
1 'polypeptide(L)'
;MLAKYQNWIVIGIVIMIAFGIYSYLFKGKDEAPLTAETVTAASPEDQDLIALLLELRSISLDEGIFTNPAFHSLQDFSQELVPEAVGRPNPFAPLGSPVR
;
A
#
# COMPACT_ATOMS: atom_id res chain seq x y z
N MET A 1 57.29 -29.83 24.03
CA MET A 1 55.84 -29.85 24.34
C MET A 1 55.13 -28.51 24.05
N LEU A 2 55.83 -27.42 23.70
CA LEU A 2 55.22 -26.13 23.34
C LEU A 2 54.61 -26.07 21.92
N ALA A 3 55.23 -26.70 20.92
CA ALA A 3 54.76 -26.67 19.53
C ALA A 3 53.37 -27.32 19.34
N LYS A 4 53.00 -28.31 20.16
CA LYS A 4 51.68 -28.93 20.15
C LYS A 4 50.58 -27.95 20.59
N TYR A 5 50.89 -27.09 21.58
CA TYR A 5 49.98 -26.03 22.04
C TYR A 5 50.01 -24.81 21.12
N GLN A 6 51.12 -24.54 20.43
CA GLN A 6 51.23 -23.47 19.46
C GLN A 6 50.19 -23.60 18.33
N ASN A 7 49.98 -24.80 17.79
CA ASN A 7 48.92 -25.02 16.79
C ASN A 7 47.51 -24.78 17.36
N TRP A 8 47.26 -25.20 18.60
CA TRP A 8 45.98 -24.96 19.29
C TRP A 8 45.74 -23.48 19.61
N ILE A 9 46.80 -22.75 19.97
CA ILE A 9 46.76 -21.29 20.21
C ILE A 9 46.48 -20.55 18.91
N VAL A 10 47.13 -20.95 17.80
CA VAL A 10 46.87 -20.36 16.48
C VAL A 10 45.44 -20.61 16.03
N ILE A 11 44.91 -21.82 16.24
CA ILE A 11 43.50 -22.16 15.94
C ILE A 11 42.54 -21.30 16.78
N GLY A 12 42.82 -21.12 18.07
CA GLY A 12 42.02 -20.26 18.94
C GLY A 12 41.98 -18.80 18.46
N ILE A 13 43.13 -18.25 18.05
CA ILE A 13 43.22 -16.88 17.51
C ILE A 13 42.44 -16.75 16.21
N VAL A 14 42.54 -17.74 15.31
CA VAL A 14 41.80 -17.74 14.04
C VAL A 14 40.29 -17.77 14.27
N ILE A 15 39.81 -18.60 15.21
CA ILE A 15 38.38 -18.65 15.55
C ILE A 15 37.92 -17.32 16.17
N MET A 16 38.74 -16.70 17.01
CA MET A 16 38.42 -15.42 17.65
C MET A 16 38.33 -14.27 16.62
N ILE A 17 39.24 -14.25 15.64
CA ILE A 17 39.20 -13.31 14.51
C ILE A 17 37.98 -13.59 13.62
N ALA A 18 37.72 -14.86 13.28
CA ALA A 18 36.56 -15.25 12.48
C ALA A 18 35.24 -14.87 13.17
N PHE A 19 35.15 -15.03 14.50
CA PHE A 19 34.02 -14.60 15.29
C PHE A 19 33.90 -13.08 15.35
N GLY A 20 35.01 -12.35 15.43
CA GLY A 20 35.03 -10.89 15.35
C GLY A 20 34.48 -10.38 14.02
N ILE A 21 34.95 -10.94 12.90
CA ILE A 21 34.49 -10.62 11.54
C ILE A 21 33.02 -10.99 11.40
N TYR A 22 32.62 -12.20 11.80
CA TYR A 22 31.23 -12.63 11.76
C TYR A 22 30.34 -11.71 12.60
N SER A 23 30.72 -11.39 13.84
CA SER A 23 29.93 -10.52 14.71
C SER A 23 29.85 -9.08 14.19
N TYR A 24 30.86 -8.61 13.45
CA TYR A 24 30.85 -7.30 12.81
C TYR A 24 29.94 -7.29 11.58
N LEU A 25 29.96 -8.35 10.75
CA LEU A 25 29.06 -8.50 9.60
C LEU A 25 27.62 -8.81 10.01
N PHE A 26 27.42 -9.54 11.10
CA PHE A 26 26.12 -10.01 11.59
C PHE A 26 25.61 -9.16 12.77
N LYS A 27 26.25 -8.02 13.05
CA LYS A 27 25.75 -7.05 14.03
C LYS A 27 24.44 -6.48 13.47
N GLY A 28 23.35 -7.11 13.90
CA GLY A 28 22.00 -6.83 13.49
C GLY A 28 21.72 -5.34 13.56
N LYS A 29 21.38 -4.81 12.40
CA LYS A 29 20.62 -3.58 12.25
C LYS A 29 19.27 -3.84 12.92
N ASP A 30 19.05 -3.30 14.11
CA ASP A 30 17.73 -3.22 14.75
C ASP A 30 16.86 -2.24 13.93
N GLU A 31 16.44 -2.68 12.75
CA GLU A 31 15.64 -1.88 11.84
C GLU A 31 14.18 -2.27 12.04
N ALA A 32 13.37 -1.24 12.26
CA ALA A 32 11.92 -1.32 12.20
C ALA A 32 11.48 -2.10 10.94
N PRO A 33 10.31 -2.76 10.95
CA PRO A 33 9.89 -3.69 9.89
C PRO A 33 9.60 -3.06 8.51
N LEU A 34 10.12 -1.88 8.22
CA LEU A 34 10.06 -1.24 6.91
C LEU A 34 11.47 -1.12 6.33
N THR A 35 11.88 -2.15 5.57
CA THR A 35 13.05 -2.06 4.72
C THR A 35 12.70 -1.16 3.53
N ALA A 36 13.18 0.08 3.53
CA ALA A 36 13.23 0.88 2.31
C ALA A 36 14.34 0.29 1.43
N GLU A 37 13.95 -0.51 0.44
CA GLU A 37 14.86 -0.95 -0.61
C GLU A 37 15.28 0.30 -1.40
N THR A 38 16.56 0.67 -1.34
CA THR A 38 17.11 1.71 -2.23
C THR A 38 17.15 1.15 -3.65
N VAL A 39 16.06 1.38 -4.38
CA VAL A 39 15.91 1.07 -5.80
C VAL A 39 17.06 1.74 -6.56
N THR A 40 18.05 0.94 -6.96
CA THR A 40 19.29 1.46 -7.58
C THR A 40 19.14 1.75 -9.07
N ALA A 41 17.95 1.55 -9.63
CA ALA A 41 17.49 2.11 -10.89
C ALA A 41 15.97 1.94 -10.94
N ALA A 42 15.22 2.94 -10.48
CA ALA A 42 13.78 2.97 -10.68
C ALA A 42 13.55 3.01 -12.19
N SER A 43 12.83 2.03 -12.72
CA SER A 43 12.30 2.14 -14.07
C SER A 43 11.41 3.41 -14.11
N PRO A 44 11.24 4.06 -15.27
CA PRO A 44 10.40 5.28 -15.35
C PRO A 44 9.00 5.06 -14.74
N GLU A 45 8.48 3.85 -14.83
CA GLU A 45 7.20 3.39 -14.29
C GLU A 45 7.16 3.40 -12.74
N ASP A 46 8.29 3.09 -12.09
CA ASP A 46 8.39 3.11 -10.62
C ASP A 46 8.41 4.54 -10.06
N GLN A 47 8.90 5.51 -10.84
CA GLN A 47 8.93 6.92 -10.42
C GLN A 47 7.52 7.52 -10.40
N ASP A 48 6.68 7.20 -11.39
CA ASP A 48 5.30 7.65 -11.45
C ASP A 48 4.46 7.06 -10.29
N LEU A 49 4.69 5.78 -9.94
CA LEU A 49 4.05 5.16 -8.78
C LEU A 49 4.46 5.86 -7.47
N ILE A 50 5.75 6.14 -7.29
CA ILE A 50 6.26 6.82 -6.10
C ILE A 50 5.71 8.26 -6.02
N ALA A 51 5.63 8.97 -7.15
CA ALA A 51 5.03 10.30 -7.23
C ALA A 51 3.55 10.27 -6.83
N LEU A 52 2.78 9.32 -7.35
CA LEU A 52 1.37 9.12 -7.00
C LEU A 52 1.21 8.78 -5.51
N LEU A 53 2.07 7.93 -4.96
CA LEU A 53 2.04 7.57 -3.53
C LEU A 53 2.33 8.78 -2.64
N LEU A 54 3.29 9.63 -3.03
CA LEU A 54 3.60 10.88 -2.33
C LEU A 54 2.44 11.86 -2.40
N GLU A 55 1.78 11.96 -3.56
CA GLU A 55 0.58 12.78 -3.75
C GLU A 55 -0.57 12.30 -2.86
N LEU A 56 -0.91 11.00 -2.91
CA LEU A 56 -1.96 10.41 -2.07
C LEU A 56 -1.68 10.56 -0.57
N ARG A 57 -0.41 10.42 -0.15
CA ARG A 57 -0.01 10.65 1.25
C ARG A 57 -0.22 12.10 1.69
N SER A 58 -0.12 13.05 0.76
CA SER A 58 -0.29 14.47 1.05
C SER A 58 -1.77 14.88 1.19
N ILE A 59 -2.70 14.04 0.74
CA ILE A 59 -4.13 14.27 0.88
C ILE A 59 -4.50 14.08 2.36
N SER A 60 -4.81 15.19 3.02
CA SER A 60 -5.41 15.20 4.35
C SER A 60 -6.89 15.50 4.22
N LEU A 61 -7.73 14.57 4.65
CA LEU A 61 -9.18 14.79 4.74
C LEU A 61 -9.50 15.30 6.15
N ASP A 62 -10.14 16.47 6.24
CA ASP A 62 -10.63 17.00 7.51
C ASP A 62 -11.95 16.33 7.89
N GLU A 63 -11.91 15.42 8.87
CA GLU A 63 -13.10 14.75 9.39
C GLU A 63 -13.97 15.68 10.28
N GLY A 64 -13.45 16.83 10.68
CA GLY A 64 -14.16 17.79 11.53
C GLY A 64 -15.45 18.31 10.88
N ILE A 65 -15.51 18.35 9.55
CA ILE A 65 -16.72 18.76 8.83
C ILE A 65 -17.92 17.86 9.15
N PHE A 66 -17.71 16.55 9.37
CA PHE A 66 -18.79 15.62 9.68
C PHE A 66 -19.36 15.79 11.09
N THR A 67 -18.64 16.49 11.98
CA THR A 67 -19.10 16.84 13.34
C THR A 67 -19.75 18.22 13.41
N ASN A 68 -19.71 18.99 12.33
CA ASN A 68 -20.26 20.34 12.30
C ASN A 68 -21.80 20.28 12.35
N PRO A 69 -22.47 20.99 13.29
CA PRO A 69 -23.92 21.07 13.33
C PRO A 69 -24.56 21.52 12.01
N ALA A 70 -23.86 22.36 11.23
CA ALA A 70 -24.31 22.77 9.89
C ALA A 70 -24.33 21.59 8.90
N PHE A 71 -23.34 20.69 8.96
CA PHE A 71 -23.32 19.48 8.13
C PHE A 71 -24.48 18.54 8.49
N HIS A 72 -24.78 18.38 9.79
CA HIS A 72 -25.95 17.62 10.23
C HIS A 72 -27.30 18.24 9.86
N SER A 73 -27.34 19.54 9.58
CA SER A 73 -28.56 20.23 9.14
C SER A 73 -28.84 20.08 7.65
N LEU A 74 -27.90 19.51 6.87
CA LEU A 74 -28.10 19.28 5.44
C LEU A 74 -29.20 18.24 5.23
N GLN A 75 -30.21 18.63 4.47
CA GLN A 75 -31.31 17.76 4.07
C GLN A 75 -31.12 17.33 2.62
N ASP A 76 -31.32 16.05 2.35
CA ASP A 76 -31.39 15.53 1.00
C ASP A 76 -32.72 15.98 0.37
N PHE A 77 -32.64 16.69 -0.76
CA PHE A 77 -33.80 17.15 -1.54
C PHE A 77 -34.08 16.25 -2.75
N SER A 78 -33.59 15.01 -2.72
CA SER A 78 -33.89 14.02 -3.75
C SER A 78 -35.39 13.79 -3.83
N GLN A 79 -35.93 13.97 -5.03
CA GLN A 79 -37.31 13.64 -5.34
C GLN A 79 -37.40 12.15 -5.68
N GLU A 80 -38.33 11.44 -5.03
CA GLU A 80 -38.63 10.07 -5.43
C GLU A 80 -39.15 10.08 -6.87
N LEU A 81 -38.43 9.39 -7.76
CA LEU A 81 -38.86 9.22 -9.14
C LEU A 81 -40.00 8.21 -9.16
N VAL A 82 -41.22 8.70 -9.42
CA VAL A 82 -42.35 7.81 -9.66
C VAL A 82 -42.10 7.09 -10.99
N PRO A 83 -42.14 5.74 -11.01
CA PRO A 83 -41.95 5.00 -12.25
C PRO A 83 -43.07 5.37 -13.23
N GLU A 84 -42.70 6.02 -14.33
CA GLU A 84 -43.61 6.29 -15.42
C GLU A 84 -43.93 4.99 -16.17
N ALA A 85 -45.13 4.93 -16.75
CA ALA A 85 -45.51 3.79 -17.59
C ALA A 85 -44.52 3.68 -18.75
N VAL A 86 -43.83 2.53 -18.84
CA VAL A 86 -42.96 2.23 -19.98
C VAL A 86 -43.82 2.26 -21.24
N GLY A 87 -43.39 3.04 -22.24
CA GLY A 87 -44.08 3.14 -23.51
C GLY A 87 -44.23 1.79 -24.21
N ARG A 88 -45.05 1.73 -25.26
CA ARG A 88 -45.16 0.50 -26.08
C ARG A 88 -43.77 0.11 -26.58
N PRO A 89 -43.38 -1.18 -26.52
CA PRO A 89 -42.09 -1.64 -27.04
C PRO A 89 -41.81 -1.19 -28.47
N ASN A 90 -42.88 -1.07 -29.27
CA ASN A 90 -42.84 -0.44 -30.58
C ASN A 90 -43.89 0.69 -30.65
N PRO A 91 -43.48 1.97 -30.73
CA PRO A 91 -44.40 3.10 -30.79
C PRO A 91 -45.23 3.14 -32.09
N PHE A 92 -44.80 2.44 -33.14
CA PHE A 92 -45.45 2.42 -34.46
C PHE A 92 -46.29 1.16 -34.73
N ALA A 93 -46.36 0.21 -33.79
CA ALA A 93 -47.13 -1.01 -34.03
C ALA A 93 -48.64 -0.68 -34.19
N PRO A 94 -49.37 -1.34 -35.11
CA PRO A 94 -50.81 -1.13 -35.26
C PRO A 94 -51.56 -1.32 -33.93
N LEU A 95 -52.63 -0.54 -33.73
CA LEU A 95 -53.48 -0.68 -32.55
C LEU A 95 -54.17 -2.06 -32.57
N GLY A 96 -53.98 -2.86 -31.51
CA GLY A 96 -54.62 -4.18 -31.38
C GLY A 96 -53.76 -5.40 -31.77
N SER A 97 -52.48 -5.23 -32.15
CA SER A 97 -51.60 -6.39 -32.38
C SER A 97 -51.09 -6.97 -31.05
N PRO A 98 -51.26 -8.27 -30.76
CA PRO A 98 -50.74 -8.89 -29.55
C PRO A 98 -49.20 -8.86 -29.56
N VAL A 99 -48.60 -8.44 -28.44
CA VAL A 99 -47.17 -8.58 -28.17
C VAL A 99 -46.93 -10.08 -27.97
N ARG A 100 -46.12 -10.71 -28.83
CA ARG A 100 -45.80 -12.14 -28.76
C ARG A 100 -44.31 -12.34 -28.59
#